data_AF-A0AA37MSE3-F1
#
_entry.id   AF-A0AA37MSE3-F1
#
_cell.length_a   1.000
_cell.length_b   1.000
_cell.length_c   1.000
_cell.angle_alpha   90.00
_cell.angle_beta   90.00
_cell.angle_gamma   90.00
#
_symmetry.space_group_name_H-M   'P 1'
#
loop_
_entity.id
_entity.type
_entity.pdbx_description
1 polymer ?
#
loop_
_entity_poly.entity_id
_entity_poly.type
_entity_poly.pdbx_seq_one_letter_code
_entity_poly.pdbx_strand_id
1 'polypeptide(L)'
;MKVAVLEVRYAGGLDLTDHVVVHTSSRLALSPRLSALLGILEKSERQISMSVKVDGVSYRVERKQDGEYVVGARLSLVERSLSSLRLFEAPTESQRRLNGRFAHLLSAWALIGAGYLVYATKTWDLRVIIETALLCFTSLTLFVVGHICFSDVHTPGR
;
A
#
# COMPACT_ATOMS: atom_id res chain seq x y z
N MET A 1 -12.34 -30.70 -14.29
CA MET A 1 -11.75 -30.02 -13.11
C MET A 1 -10.27 -29.85 -13.38
N LYS A 2 -9.71 -28.66 -13.13
CA LYS A 2 -8.27 -28.41 -13.29
C LYS A 2 -7.70 -27.87 -11.99
N VAL A 3 -6.52 -28.33 -11.61
CA VAL A 3 -5.78 -27.75 -10.48
C VAL A 3 -5.12 -26.47 -10.96
N ALA A 4 -5.27 -25.41 -10.19
CA ALA A 4 -4.71 -24.09 -10.46
C ALA A 4 -3.99 -23.58 -9.22
N VAL A 5 -3.08 -22.63 -9.41
CA VAL A 5 -2.36 -21.99 -8.30
C VAL A 5 -3.00 -20.64 -8.04
N LEU A 6 -3.58 -20.45 -6.87
CA LEU A 6 -4.07 -19.16 -6.42
C LEU A 6 -2.93 -18.40 -5.75
N GLU A 7 -2.69 -17.17 -6.20
CA GLU A 7 -1.79 -16.21 -5.60
C GLU A 7 -2.60 -15.03 -5.08
N VAL A 8 -2.59 -14.83 -3.76
CA VAL A 8 -3.24 -13.71 -3.06
C VAL A 8 -2.18 -12.85 -2.42
N ARG A 9 -2.20 -11.56 -2.75
CA ARG A 9 -1.21 -10.58 -2.29
C ARG A 9 -1.87 -9.58 -1.36
N TYR A 10 -1.27 -9.36 -0.20
CA TYR A 10 -1.75 -8.42 0.81
C TYR A 10 -0.83 -7.21 0.96
N ALA A 11 -1.39 -6.11 1.46
CA ALA A 11 -0.66 -4.87 1.69
C ALA A 11 0.55 -5.05 2.60
N GLY A 12 0.48 -5.97 3.58
CA GLY A 12 1.58 -6.32 4.48
C GLY A 12 2.85 -6.87 3.81
N GLY A 13 2.83 -7.11 2.49
CA GLY A 13 3.87 -7.84 1.78
C GLY A 13 3.74 -9.36 1.90
N LEU A 14 2.64 -9.84 2.50
CA LEU A 14 2.30 -11.25 2.57
C LEU A 14 1.78 -11.73 1.20
N ASP A 15 2.50 -12.66 0.59
CA ASP A 15 2.05 -13.41 -0.59
C ASP A 15 1.64 -14.82 -0.18
N LEU A 16 0.34 -15.11 -0.31
CA LEU A 16 -0.25 -16.41 -0.03
C LEU A 16 -0.43 -17.17 -1.34
N THR A 17 0.20 -18.33 -1.44
CA THR A 17 0.08 -19.21 -2.61
C THR A 17 -0.53 -20.54 -2.18
N ASP A 18 -1.61 -20.97 -2.82
CA ASP A 18 -2.24 -22.27 -2.53
C ASP A 18 -2.79 -22.92 -3.80
N HIS A 19 -2.96 -24.25 -3.76
CA HIS A 19 -3.55 -25.02 -4.85
C HIS A 19 -5.08 -25.05 -4.73
N VAL A 20 -5.75 -24.63 -5.78
CA VAL A 20 -7.22 -24.52 -5.84
C VAL A 20 -7.76 -25.31 -7.03
N VAL A 21 -9.00 -25.79 -6.92
CA VAL A 21 -9.63 -26.54 -8.01
C VAL A 21 -10.56 -25.62 -8.79
N VAL A 22 -10.30 -25.48 -10.09
CA VAL A 22 -11.16 -24.76 -11.02
C VAL A 22 -12.17 -25.74 -11.60
N HIS A 23 -13.45 -25.46 -11.35
CA HIS A 23 -14.56 -26.16 -11.98
C HIS A 23 -14.76 -25.65 -13.41
N THR A 24 -15.38 -26.48 -14.26
CA THR A 24 -15.67 -26.17 -15.67
C THR A 24 -16.58 -24.93 -15.82
N SER A 25 -17.27 -24.53 -14.76
CA SER A 25 -18.12 -23.34 -14.65
C SER A 25 -17.36 -22.04 -14.32
N SER A 26 -16.02 -22.04 -14.41
CA SER A 26 -15.14 -20.94 -13.98
C SER A 26 -15.20 -20.63 -12.48
N ARG A 27 -15.82 -21.51 -11.67
CA ARG A 27 -15.86 -21.39 -10.22
C ARG A 27 -14.60 -21.95 -9.59
N LEU A 28 -14.07 -21.25 -8.60
CA LEU A 28 -12.92 -21.66 -7.80
C LEU A 28 -13.41 -22.34 -6.52
N ALA A 29 -13.09 -23.62 -6.38
CA ALA A 29 -13.24 -24.33 -5.11
C ALA A 29 -11.97 -24.10 -4.29
N LEU A 30 -12.10 -23.28 -3.24
CA LEU A 30 -11.04 -23.03 -2.27
C LEU A 30 -11.03 -24.12 -1.20
N SER A 31 -9.87 -24.42 -0.64
CA SER A 31 -9.79 -25.27 0.53
C SER A 31 -10.45 -24.57 1.74
N PRO A 32 -11.13 -25.30 2.65
CA PRO A 32 -11.73 -24.69 3.85
C PRO A 32 -10.73 -23.94 4.73
N ARG A 33 -9.48 -24.41 4.74
CA ARG A 33 -8.36 -23.76 5.44
C ARG A 33 -8.01 -22.41 4.82
N LEU A 34 -7.89 -22.37 3.50
CA LEU A 34 -7.62 -21.16 2.74
C LEU A 34 -8.76 -20.15 2.91
N SER A 35 -10.02 -20.57 2.80
CA SER A 35 -11.16 -19.66 3.00
C SER A 35 -11.20 -19.08 4.42
N ALA A 36 -10.88 -19.88 5.44
CA ALA A 36 -10.80 -19.40 6.81
C ALA A 36 -9.66 -18.40 7.00
N LEU A 37 -8.49 -18.67 6.42
CA LEU A 37 -7.33 -17.78 6.49
C LEU A 37 -7.59 -16.45 5.77
N LEU A 38 -8.14 -16.50 4.55
CA LEU A 38 -8.54 -15.31 3.80
C LEU A 38 -9.55 -14.48 4.61
N GLY A 39 -10.53 -15.11 5.26
CA GLY A 39 -11.52 -14.42 6.08
C GLY A 39 -10.96 -13.78 7.36
N ILE A 40 -9.87 -14.32 7.94
CA ILE A 40 -9.14 -13.68 9.03
C ILE A 40 -8.33 -12.51 8.50
N LEU A 41 -7.58 -12.73 7.41
CA LEU A 41 -6.72 -11.70 6.80
C LEU A 41 -7.53 -10.54 6.25
N GLU A 42 -8.75 -10.76 5.74
CA GLU A 42 -9.65 -9.69 5.26
C GLU A 42 -10.05 -8.73 6.40
N LYS A 43 -10.02 -9.19 7.66
CA LYS A 43 -10.30 -8.34 8.84
C LYS A 43 -9.09 -7.54 9.31
N SER A 44 -7.88 -8.02 9.04
CA SER A 44 -6.64 -7.42 9.55
C SER A 44 -5.82 -6.70 8.49
N GLU A 45 -5.92 -7.10 7.23
CA GLU A 45 -5.07 -6.64 6.13
C GLU A 45 -5.87 -6.38 4.85
N ARG A 46 -5.52 -5.30 4.17
CA ARG A 46 -6.10 -4.97 2.87
C ARG A 46 -5.51 -5.86 1.78
N GLN A 47 -6.36 -6.63 1.11
CA GLN A 47 -5.98 -7.40 -0.07
C GLN A 47 -5.65 -6.46 -1.25
N ILE A 48 -4.47 -6.58 -1.84
CA ILE A 48 -4.05 -5.80 -3.01
C ILE A 48 -4.51 -6.47 -4.30
N SER A 49 -4.30 -7.78 -4.41
CA SER A 49 -4.63 -8.53 -5.62
C SER A 49 -4.85 -10.00 -5.35
N MET A 50 -5.76 -10.60 -6.09
CA MET A 50 -6.01 -12.04 -6.10
C MET A 50 -6.01 -12.51 -7.54
N SER A 51 -5.13 -13.47 -7.83
CA SER A 51 -4.97 -14.02 -9.17
C SER A 51 -4.87 -15.53 -9.11
N VAL A 52 -5.30 -16.20 -10.17
CA VAL A 52 -5.20 -17.64 -10.30
C VAL A 52 -4.47 -18.00 -11.58
N LYS A 53 -3.51 -18.91 -11.48
CA LYS A 53 -2.70 -19.40 -12.58
C LYS A 53 -3.23 -20.75 -13.02
N VAL A 54 -3.81 -20.81 -14.21
CA VAL A 54 -4.33 -22.01 -14.87
C VAL A 54 -3.50 -22.26 -16.12
N ASP A 55 -2.87 -23.43 -16.24
CA ASP A 55 -2.07 -23.83 -17.41
C ASP A 55 -1.01 -22.79 -17.83
N GLY A 56 -0.36 -22.15 -16.85
CA GLY A 56 0.66 -21.12 -17.09
C GLY A 56 0.12 -19.71 -17.34
N VAL A 57 -1.19 -19.53 -17.46
CA VAL A 57 -1.85 -18.24 -17.69
C VAL A 57 -2.50 -17.73 -16.40
N SER A 58 -2.20 -16.48 -16.04
CA SER A 58 -2.79 -15.82 -14.86
C SER A 58 -4.10 -15.12 -15.22
N TYR A 59 -5.12 -15.33 -14.39
CA TYR A 59 -6.44 -14.72 -14.47
C TYR A 59 -6.74 -13.97 -13.17
N ARG A 60 -7.46 -12.87 -13.27
CA ARG A 60 -7.93 -12.13 -12.08
C ARG A 60 -9.05 -12.93 -11.42
N VAL A 61 -9.06 -12.97 -10.10
CA VAL A 61 -10.17 -13.58 -9.37
C VAL A 61 -11.15 -12.51 -8.94
N GLU A 62 -12.42 -12.71 -9.25
CA GLU A 62 -13.53 -11.86 -8.82
C GLU A 62 -14.38 -12.58 -7.78
N ARG A 63 -14.77 -11.86 -6.73
CA ARG A 63 -15.70 -12.37 -5.72
C ARG A 63 -17.10 -11.93 -6.10
N LYS A 64 -17.99 -12.89 -6.38
CA LYS A 64 -19.42 -12.59 -6.58
C LYS A 64 -20.09 -12.25 -5.26
N GLN A 65 -21.23 -11.55 -5.34
CA GLN A 65 -22.03 -11.14 -4.16
C GLN A 65 -22.43 -12.33 -3.26
N ASP A 66 -22.53 -13.53 -3.84
CA ASP A 66 -22.83 -14.78 -3.10
C ASP A 66 -21.60 -15.37 -2.36
N GLY A 67 -20.45 -14.69 -2.39
CA GLY A 67 -19.21 -15.16 -1.76
C GLY A 67 -18.43 -16.21 -2.58
N GLU A 68 -18.94 -16.60 -3.74
CA GLU A 68 -18.21 -17.48 -4.67
C GLU A 68 -17.09 -16.74 -5.41
N TYR A 69 -15.94 -17.40 -5.52
CA TYR A 69 -14.79 -16.90 -6.29
C TYR A 69 -14.86 -17.42 -7.72
N VAL A 70 -14.77 -16.51 -8.69
CA VAL A 70 -14.88 -16.83 -10.13
C VAL A 70 -13.61 -16.36 -10.85
N VAL A 71 -13.16 -17.17 -11.80
CA VAL A 71 -12.07 -16.79 -12.71
C VAL A 71 -12.58 -15.71 -13.67
N GLY A 72 -12.05 -14.49 -13.51
CA GLY A 72 -12.37 -13.33 -14.33
C GLY A 72 -11.41 -13.16 -15.52
N ALA A 73 -11.21 -11.90 -15.92
CA ALA A 73 -10.39 -11.58 -17.10
C ALA A 73 -8.93 -12.05 -16.97
N ARG A 74 -8.33 -12.38 -18.11
CA ARG A 74 -6.91 -12.73 -18.22
C ARG A 74 -6.06 -11.52 -17.82
N LEU A 75 -5.13 -11.72 -16.89
CA LEU A 75 -4.15 -10.69 -16.53
C LEU A 75 -3.12 -10.58 -17.66
N SER A 76 -2.96 -9.36 -18.19
CA SER A 76 -1.90 -9.09 -19.15
C SER A 76 -0.52 -9.10 -18.47
N LEU A 77 0.52 -9.42 -19.24
CA LEU A 77 1.92 -9.43 -18.76
C LEU A 77 2.35 -8.06 -18.22
N VAL A 78 1.79 -6.97 -18.78
CA VAL A 78 2.03 -5.59 -18.35
C VAL A 78 1.42 -5.33 -16.98
N GLU A 79 0.18 -5.75 -16.74
CA GLU A 79 -0.48 -5.61 -15.43
C GLU A 79 0.24 -6.40 -14.33
N ARG A 80 0.87 -7.53 -14.67
CA ARG A 80 1.70 -8.31 -13.74
C ARG A 80 2.98 -7.58 -13.34
N SER A 81 3.62 -6.87 -14.28
CA SER A 81 4.81 -6.08 -13.98
C SER A 81 4.45 -4.83 -13.15
N LEU A 82 3.34 -4.17 -13.50
CA LEU A 82 2.85 -3.01 -12.75
C LEU A 82 2.36 -3.38 -11.34
N SER A 83 1.78 -4.56 -11.12
CA SER A 83 1.36 -4.99 -9.78
C SER A 83 2.53 -5.27 -8.84
N SER A 84 3.70 -5.61 -9.38
CA SER A 84 4.95 -5.68 -8.61
C SER A 84 5.41 -4.29 -8.14
N LEU A 85 5.20 -3.26 -8.96
CA LEU A 85 5.56 -1.88 -8.60
C LEU A 85 4.55 -1.28 -7.60
N ARG A 86 3.29 -1.74 -7.62
CA ARG A 86 2.28 -1.36 -6.63
C ARG A 86 2.65 -1.72 -5.19
N LEU A 87 3.55 -2.68 -4.99
CA LEU A 87 4.07 -3.02 -3.66
C LEU A 87 4.85 -1.84 -3.02
N PHE A 88 5.45 -0.99 -3.85
CA PHE A 88 6.12 0.25 -3.42
C PHE A 88 5.17 1.46 -3.43
N GLU A 89 4.03 1.34 -4.12
CA GLU A 89 3.05 2.41 -4.31
C GLU A 89 2.00 2.44 -3.18
N ALA A 90 1.78 1.32 -2.48
CA ALA A 90 0.82 1.19 -1.39
C ALA A 90 1.52 0.79 -0.06
N PRO A 91 2.16 1.75 0.65
CA PRO A 91 2.78 1.47 1.94
C PRO A 91 1.76 0.93 2.96
N THR A 92 2.19 -0.02 3.80
CA THR A 92 1.35 -0.60 4.85
C THR A 92 0.87 0.45 5.85
N GLU A 93 -0.18 0.16 6.62
CA GLU A 93 -0.63 1.07 7.69
C GLU A 93 0.50 1.36 8.69
N SER A 94 1.29 0.35 9.06
CA SER A 94 2.43 0.50 9.97
C SER A 94 3.56 1.35 9.36
N GLN A 95 3.89 1.15 8.08
CA GLN A 95 4.87 1.96 7.35
C GLN A 95 4.39 3.40 7.18
N ARG A 96 3.11 3.61 6.85
CA ARG A 96 2.50 4.94 6.78
C ARG A 96 2.58 5.67 8.11
N ARG A 97 2.29 4.98 9.22
CA ARG A 97 2.37 5.55 10.57
C ARG A 97 3.82 5.91 10.93
N LEU A 98 4.79 5.07 10.58
CA LEU A 98 6.21 5.35 10.80
C LEU A 98 6.68 6.53 9.95
N ASN A 99 6.33 6.55 8.66
CA ASN A 99 6.63 7.65 7.74
C ASN A 99 6.00 8.97 8.21
N GLY A 100 4.76 8.93 8.72
CA GLY A 100 4.09 10.10 9.27
C GLY A 100 4.80 10.66 10.52
N ARG A 101 5.23 9.79 11.44
CA ARG A 101 6.03 10.19 12.61
C ARG A 101 7.38 10.77 12.19
N PHE A 102 8.04 10.14 11.22
CA PHE A 102 9.32 10.60 10.71
C PHE A 102 9.20 11.97 10.02
N ALA A 103 8.14 12.19 9.24
CA ALA A 103 7.85 13.48 8.61
C ALA A 103 7.62 14.59 9.65
N HIS A 104 6.86 14.33 10.73
CA HIS A 104 6.71 15.30 11.82
C HIS A 104 8.03 15.59 12.54
N LEU A 105 8.87 14.58 12.77
CA LEU A 105 10.17 14.77 13.37
C LEU A 105 11.06 15.66 12.49
N LEU A 106 11.13 15.39 11.19
CA LEU A 106 11.88 16.22 10.23
C LEU A 106 11.30 17.63 10.14
N SER A 107 9.98 17.79 10.21
CA SER A 107 9.32 19.09 10.26
C SER A 107 9.76 19.91 11.47
N ALA A 108 9.80 19.31 12.65
CA ALA A 108 10.29 19.95 13.87
C ALA A 108 11.78 20.32 13.73
N TRP A 109 12.62 19.42 13.20
CA TRP A 109 14.03 19.70 12.96
C TRP A 109 14.26 20.84 11.96
N ALA A 110 13.48 20.92 10.89
CA ALA A 110 13.55 22.00 9.92
C ALA A 110 13.20 23.36 10.56
N LEU A 111 12.19 23.38 11.45
CA LEU A 111 11.82 24.59 12.19
C LEU A 111 12.90 25.02 13.19
N ILE A 112 13.48 24.06 13.92
CA ILE A 112 14.62 24.30 14.82
C ILE A 112 15.82 24.84 14.02
N GLY A 113 16.10 24.26 12.85
CA GLY A 113 17.14 24.73 11.94
C GLY A 113 16.91 26.17 11.48
N ALA A 114 15.68 26.54 11.14
CA ALA A 114 15.31 27.91 10.78
C ALA A 114 15.56 28.88 11.94
N GLY A 115 15.11 28.52 13.15
CA GLY A 115 15.33 29.32 14.36
C GLY A 115 16.81 29.46 14.72
N TYR A 116 17.59 28.40 14.57
CA TYR A 116 19.03 28.43 14.76
C TYR A 116 19.73 29.35 13.75
N LEU A 117 19.33 29.28 12.47
CA LEU A 117 19.87 30.14 11.43
C LEU A 117 19.58 31.62 11.72
N VAL A 118 18.34 31.94 12.13
CA VAL A 118 17.95 33.29 12.58
C VAL A 118 18.80 33.77 13.75
N TYR A 119 19.00 32.91 14.76
CA TYR A 119 19.76 33.24 15.97
C TYR A 119 21.26 33.43 15.69
N ALA A 120 21.85 32.58 14.85
CA ALA A 120 23.28 32.61 14.55
C ALA A 120 23.67 33.73 13.57
N THR A 121 22.71 34.26 12.81
CA THR A 121 22.97 35.25 11.77
C THR A 121 23.10 36.66 12.34
N LYS A 122 24.26 37.28 12.12
CA LYS A 122 24.52 38.69 12.48
C LYS A 122 24.20 39.68 11.36
N THR A 123 24.25 39.22 10.10
CA THR A 123 24.01 40.04 8.90
C THR A 123 23.03 39.33 7.98
N TRP A 124 21.90 39.97 7.72
CA TRP A 124 20.85 39.42 6.87
C TRP A 124 21.15 39.67 5.39
N ASP A 125 21.82 38.70 4.78
CA ASP A 125 22.00 38.65 3.32
C ASP A 125 20.79 37.94 2.67
N LEU A 126 20.55 38.23 1.39
CA LEU A 126 19.49 37.64 0.57
C LEU A 126 19.55 36.12 0.61
N ARG A 127 20.77 35.55 0.63
CA ARG A 127 20.98 34.12 0.74
C ARG A 127 20.41 33.53 2.04
N VAL A 128 20.67 34.19 3.18
CA VAL A 128 20.18 33.72 4.48
C VAL A 128 18.65 33.79 4.54
N ILE A 129 18.07 34.87 3.98
CA ILE A 129 16.61 35.02 3.86
C ILE A 129 16.01 33.83 3.08
N ILE A 130 16.62 33.46 1.95
CA ILE A 130 16.16 32.33 1.13
C ILE A 130 16.31 31.00 1.88
N GLU A 131 17.44 30.77 2.55
CA GLU A 131 17.68 29.53 3.33
C GLU A 131 16.69 29.40 4.50
N THR A 132 16.42 30.48 5.24
CA THR A 132 15.40 30.50 6.30
C THR A 132 14.01 30.23 5.74
N ALA A 133 13.64 30.87 4.62
CA ALA A 133 12.33 30.65 3.99
C ALA A 133 12.15 29.21 3.52
N LEU A 134 13.19 28.60 2.94
CA LEU A 134 13.16 27.22 2.48
C LEU A 134 13.00 26.23 3.64
N LEU A 135 13.66 26.48 4.77
CA LEU A 135 13.51 25.65 5.98
C LEU A 135 12.09 25.73 6.54
N CYS A 136 11.50 26.92 6.61
CA CYS A 136 10.10 27.10 7.02
C CYS A 136 9.12 26.40 6.07
N PHE A 137 9.32 26.54 4.76
CA PHE A 137 8.49 25.88 3.75
C PHE A 137 8.60 24.35 3.83
N THR A 138 9.82 23.84 4.01
CA THR A 138 10.10 22.41 4.19
C THR A 138 9.43 21.88 5.45
N SER A 139 9.51 22.62 6.56
CA SER A 139 8.84 22.30 7.81
C SER A 139 7.32 22.16 7.63
N LEU A 140 6.68 23.13 6.96
CA LEU A 140 5.23 23.09 6.70
C LEU A 140 4.85 21.91 5.81
N THR A 141 5.60 21.69 4.72
CA THR A 141 5.32 20.61 3.77
C THR A 141 5.41 19.25 4.45
N LEU A 142 6.47 19.01 5.23
CA LEU A 142 6.66 17.78 6.00
C LEU A 142 5.56 17.60 7.07
N PHE A 143 5.10 18.68 7.69
CA PHE A 143 3.99 18.62 8.65
C PHE A 143 2.70 18.15 7.98
N VAL A 144 2.37 18.72 6.82
CA VAL A 144 1.18 18.33 6.03
C VAL A 144 1.29 16.89 5.56
N VAL A 145 2.44 16.47 5.02
CA VAL A 145 2.68 15.08 4.61
C VAL A 145 2.50 14.13 5.80
N GLY A 146 3.07 14.46 6.96
CA GLY A 146 2.88 13.71 8.19
C GLY A 146 1.41 13.55 8.54
N HIS A 147 0.65 14.64 8.51
CA HIS A 147 -0.78 14.65 8.80
C HIS A 147 -1.60 13.79 7.82
N ILE A 148 -1.29 13.84 6.51
CA ILE A 148 -1.95 13.02 5.49
C ILE A 148 -1.69 11.53 5.77
N CYS A 149 -0.46 11.16 6.13
CA CYS A 149 -0.13 9.78 6.48
C CYS A 149 -1.00 9.22 7.62
N PHE A 150 -1.44 10.06 8.57
CA PHE A 150 -2.38 9.65 9.63
C PHE A 150 -3.86 9.75 9.21
N SER A 151 -4.21 10.70 8.34
CA SER A 151 -5.61 10.98 7.98
C SER A 151 -6.25 9.88 7.13
N ASP A 152 -5.49 9.27 6.23
CA ASP A 152 -5.93 8.12 5.41
C ASP A 152 -6.09 6.82 6.22
N VAL A 153 -5.93 6.85 7.54
CA VAL A 153 -6.29 5.73 8.45
C VAL A 153 -7.77 5.81 8.84
N HIS A 154 -8.41 6.98 8.69
CA HIS A 154 -9.77 7.25 9.18
C HIS A 154 -10.85 7.22 8.10
N THR A 155 -10.58 6.66 6.92
CA THR A 155 -11.60 6.39 5.89
C THR A 155 -11.99 4.91 5.91
N PRO A 156 -12.93 4.50 6.79
CA PRO A 156 -13.53 3.19 6.67
C PRO A 156 -14.43 3.19 5.43
N GLY A 157 -14.10 2.32 4.46
CA GLY A 157 -15.05 1.83 3.47
C GLY A 157 -15.44 2.79 2.33
N ARG A 158 -14.85 2.57 1.17
CA ARG A 158 -15.58 2.61 -0.10
C ARG A 158 -15.22 1.40 -0.93
#